data_AF-A0A1M3C3N0-F1
#
_entry.id   AF-A0A1M3C3N0-F1
#
_cell.length_a   1.000
_cell.length_b   1.000
_cell.length_c   1.000
_cell.angle_alpha   90.00
_cell.angle_beta   90.00
_cell.angle_gamma   90.00
#
_symmetry.space_group_name_H-M   'P 1'
#
loop_
_entity.id
_entity.type
_entity.pdbx_description
1 polymer ?
#
loop_
_entity_poly.entity_id
_entity_poly.type
_entity_poly.pdbx_seq_one_letter_code
_entity_poly.pdbx_strand_id
1 'polypeptide(L)'
;MNGPHDLGGLHGFGPVAPEVNEPYFHAEWEKRALGVTLSCGAFGAWTIDESRHARENIPPATYLAASYYEIWIRALETLLQRHGFVSGAELAQGRMLEKGTPPKRVLTAEMVPAVLARGGPCDRPLDTAPRFAAGAHVRTRNFNPATHTRLPRYARGKIGVVETVQGAFVFPDDSAHGKGENPQWIYPVVF
;
A
#
# COMPACT_ATOMS: atom_id res chain seq x y z
N MET A 1 -9.58 -7.35 3.43
CA MET A 1 -10.06 -6.65 4.61
C MET A 1 -11.20 -5.75 4.15
N ASN A 2 -12.31 -5.72 4.88
CA ASN A 2 -13.41 -4.79 4.59
C ASN A 2 -13.24 -3.53 5.45
N GLY A 3 -12.24 -2.72 5.11
CA GLY A 3 -11.79 -1.57 5.90
C GLY A 3 -12.32 -0.21 5.42
N PRO A 4 -11.92 0.88 6.10
CA PRO A 4 -12.35 2.25 5.78
C PRO A 4 -11.81 2.79 4.46
N HIS A 5 -10.76 2.17 3.91
CA HIS A 5 -10.11 2.55 2.66
C HIS A 5 -10.89 2.13 1.39
N ASP A 6 -11.75 1.12 1.49
CA ASP A 6 -12.49 0.57 0.36
C ASP A 6 -13.81 1.32 0.18
N LEU A 7 -13.74 2.55 -0.32
CA LEU A 7 -14.87 3.50 -0.37
C LEU A 7 -15.75 3.38 -1.62
N GLY A 8 -15.39 2.53 -2.58
CA GLY A 8 -16.08 2.45 -3.87
C GLY A 8 -17.56 2.09 -3.72
N GLY A 9 -18.44 2.94 -4.24
CA GLY A 9 -19.89 2.77 -4.20
C GLY A 9 -20.58 3.18 -2.90
N LEU A 10 -19.86 3.79 -1.95
CA LEU A 10 -20.46 4.32 -0.73
C LEU A 10 -21.06 5.73 -0.95
N HIS A 11 -22.14 6.03 -0.23
CA HIS A 11 -22.78 7.34 -0.20
C HIS A 11 -22.40 8.10 1.08
N GLY A 12 -22.65 9.42 1.10
CA GLY A 12 -22.55 10.23 2.33
C GLY A 12 -21.24 11.00 2.53
N PHE A 13 -20.35 11.04 1.53
CA PHE A 13 -19.08 11.77 1.60
C PHE A 13 -19.15 13.25 1.18
N GLY A 14 -20.31 13.70 0.70
CA GLY A 14 -20.46 15.05 0.17
C GLY A 14 -19.82 15.23 -1.22
N PRO A 15 -19.77 16.48 -1.73
CA PRO A 15 -19.17 16.79 -3.02
C PRO A 15 -17.64 16.72 -2.99
N VAL A 16 -17.03 16.45 -4.15
CA VAL A 16 -15.58 16.64 -4.35
C VAL A 16 -15.30 18.14 -4.41
N ALA A 17 -14.43 18.64 -3.54
CA ALA A 17 -14.13 20.07 -3.40
C ALA A 17 -12.60 20.31 -3.46
N PRO A 18 -11.99 20.35 -4.66
CA PRO A 18 -10.56 20.57 -4.79
C PRO A 18 -10.17 22.01 -4.42
N GLU A 19 -9.01 22.18 -3.79
CA GLU A 19 -8.46 23.49 -3.45
C GLU A 19 -7.92 24.19 -4.71
N VAL A 20 -8.18 25.49 -4.84
CA VAL A 20 -7.63 26.30 -5.93
C VAL A 20 -6.15 26.59 -5.61
N ASN A 21 -5.25 26.26 -6.53
CA ASN A 21 -3.80 26.40 -6.34
C ASN A 21 -3.25 25.62 -5.13
N GLU A 22 -3.75 24.40 -4.91
CA GLU A 22 -3.28 23.50 -3.84
C GLU A 22 -1.74 23.38 -3.81
N PRO A 23 -1.09 23.67 -2.67
CA PRO A 23 0.35 23.49 -2.56
C PRO A 23 0.72 22.00 -2.53
N TYR A 24 1.96 21.65 -2.88
CA TYR A 24 2.43 20.26 -2.74
C TYR A 24 2.42 19.74 -1.29
N PHE A 25 2.57 20.65 -0.32
CA PHE A 25 2.56 20.36 1.10
C PHE A 25 1.87 21.51 1.82
N HIS A 26 0.81 21.23 2.57
CA HIS A 26 0.07 22.18 3.39
C HIS A 26 0.84 22.59 4.65
N ALA A 27 1.80 21.76 5.08
CA ALA A 27 2.67 22.07 6.22
C ALA A 27 4.08 21.44 6.11
N GLU A 28 5.05 22.02 6.81
CA GLU A 28 6.45 21.53 6.82
C GLU A 28 6.59 20.08 7.28
N TRP A 29 5.71 19.62 8.17
CA TRP A 29 5.75 18.24 8.66
C TRP A 29 5.39 17.22 7.57
N GLU A 30 4.61 17.60 6.56
CA GLU A 30 4.21 16.71 5.47
C GLU A 30 5.39 16.37 4.55
N LYS A 31 6.27 17.35 4.31
CA LYS A 31 7.57 17.13 3.63
C LYS A 31 8.39 16.08 4.38
N ARG A 32 8.45 16.19 5.70
CA ARG A 32 9.16 15.25 6.56
C ARG A 32 8.49 13.88 6.55
N ALA A 33 7.16 13.82 6.57
CA ALA A 33 6.39 12.58 6.53
C ALA A 33 6.66 11.77 5.27
N LEU A 34 6.66 12.43 4.11
CA LEU A 34 7.08 11.80 2.85
C LEU A 34 8.52 11.32 2.93
N GLY A 35 9.45 12.20 3.33
CA GLY A 35 10.89 11.91 3.37
C GLY A 35 11.24 10.74 4.27
N VAL A 36 10.69 10.70 5.49
CA VAL A 36 10.94 9.61 6.45
C VAL A 36 10.32 8.30 5.99
N THR A 37 9.10 8.35 5.41
CA THR A 37 8.45 7.13 4.91
C THR A 37 9.25 6.49 3.78
N LEU A 38 9.73 7.28 2.82
CA LEU A 38 10.57 6.78 1.72
C LEU A 38 11.93 6.28 2.22
N SER A 39 12.55 6.99 3.17
CA SER A 39 13.84 6.60 3.76
C SER A 39 13.73 5.27 4.52
N CYS A 40 12.68 5.10 5.33
CA CYS A 40 12.42 3.85 6.06
C CYS A 40 12.03 2.70 5.13
N GLY A 41 11.34 2.98 4.02
CA GLY A 41 11.07 1.97 2.99
C GLY A 41 12.36 1.35 2.42
N ALA A 42 13.45 2.12 2.36
CA ALA A 42 14.74 1.62 1.91
C ALA A 42 15.41 0.63 2.90
N PHE A 43 14.90 0.50 4.13
CA PHE A 43 15.41 -0.48 5.09
C PHE A 43 15.20 -1.93 4.61
N GLY A 44 14.27 -2.15 3.67
CA GLY A 44 14.02 -3.46 3.06
C GLY A 44 13.45 -4.49 4.02
N ALA A 45 12.71 -4.01 5.04
CA ALA A 45 12.08 -4.85 6.06
C ALA A 45 10.63 -5.22 5.73
N TRP A 46 9.93 -4.40 4.93
CA TRP A 46 8.55 -4.65 4.51
C TRP A 46 8.36 -4.39 3.02
N THR A 47 7.28 -4.94 2.47
CA THR A 47 6.84 -4.69 1.08
C THR A 47 5.91 -3.47 1.02
N ILE A 48 5.69 -2.93 -0.19
CA ILE A 48 4.67 -1.87 -0.37
C ILE A 48 3.27 -2.37 -0.01
N ASP A 49 2.99 -3.66 -0.20
CA ASP A 49 1.70 -4.26 0.10
C ASP A 49 1.48 -4.38 1.62
N GLU A 50 2.53 -4.72 2.38
CA GLU A 50 2.47 -4.67 3.85
C GLU A 50 2.26 -3.22 4.33
N SER A 51 2.92 -2.24 3.71
CA SER A 51 2.73 -0.83 4.04
C SER A 51 1.30 -0.36 3.78
N ARG A 52 0.70 -0.76 2.66
CA ARG A 52 -0.72 -0.51 2.39
C ARG A 52 -1.59 -1.18 3.44
N HIS A 53 -1.33 -2.44 3.76
CA HIS A 53 -2.08 -3.15 4.78
C HIS A 53 -2.01 -2.48 6.15
N ALA A 54 -0.87 -1.90 6.54
CA ALA A 54 -0.76 -1.12 7.76
C ALA A 54 -1.69 0.12 7.76
N ARG A 55 -1.81 0.82 6.62
CA ARG A 55 -2.77 1.94 6.46
C ARG A 55 -4.21 1.46 6.54
N GLU A 56 -4.50 0.31 5.95
CA GLU A 56 -5.84 -0.28 5.93
C GLU A 56 -6.33 -0.68 7.34
N ASN A 57 -5.40 -1.00 8.25
CA ASN A 57 -5.68 -1.35 9.65
C ASN A 57 -5.85 -0.16 10.59
N ILE A 58 -5.73 1.08 10.12
CA ILE A 58 -5.99 2.27 10.94
C ILE A 58 -7.48 2.25 11.35
N PRO A 59 -7.82 2.51 12.64
CA PRO A 59 -9.21 2.52 13.09
C PRO A 59 -10.09 3.41 12.20
N PRO A 60 -11.31 2.97 11.79
CA PRO A 60 -12.09 3.65 10.75
C PRO A 60 -12.33 5.15 10.98
N ALA A 61 -12.71 5.54 12.19
CA ALA A 61 -12.93 6.94 12.53
C ALA A 61 -11.63 7.76 12.42
N THR A 62 -10.51 7.19 12.88
CA THR A 62 -9.19 7.81 12.77
C THR A 62 -8.74 7.93 11.32
N TYR A 63 -8.96 6.91 10.48
CA TYR A 63 -8.60 6.93 9.06
C TYR A 63 -9.35 8.03 8.31
N LEU A 64 -10.67 8.13 8.52
CA LEU A 64 -11.53 9.08 7.82
C LEU A 64 -11.35 10.53 8.31
N ALA A 65 -10.89 10.73 9.54
CA ALA A 65 -10.57 12.04 10.09
C ALA A 65 -9.13 12.49 9.80
N ALA A 66 -8.26 11.59 9.36
CA ALA A 66 -6.84 11.86 9.16
C ALA A 66 -6.58 12.58 7.84
N SER A 67 -5.64 13.52 7.85
CA SER A 67 -5.04 14.03 6.61
C SER A 67 -4.25 12.94 5.89
N TYR A 68 -3.95 13.15 4.61
CA TYR A 68 -3.26 12.16 3.80
C TYR A 68 -1.92 11.72 4.40
N TYR A 69 -1.10 12.66 4.87
CA TYR A 69 0.20 12.33 5.46
C TYR A 69 0.11 11.80 6.89
N GLU A 70 -0.98 12.05 7.63
CA GLU A 70 -1.23 11.40 8.91
C GLU A 70 -1.47 9.90 8.74
N ILE A 71 -2.18 9.49 7.68
CA ILE A 71 -2.34 8.06 7.32
C ILE A 71 -0.98 7.39 7.10
N TRP A 72 -0.04 8.10 6.45
CA TRP A 72 1.29 7.59 6.16
C TRP A 72 2.12 7.41 7.43
N ILE A 73 2.17 8.42 8.29
CA ILE A 73 2.95 8.37 9.54
C ILE A 73 2.43 7.30 10.48
N ARG A 74 1.12 7.20 10.70
CA ARG A 74 0.53 6.17 11.57
C ARG A 74 0.85 4.75 11.11
N ALA A 75 0.80 4.53 9.79
CA ALA A 75 1.20 3.25 9.21
C ALA A 75 2.71 3.00 9.35
N LEU A 76 3.54 4.03 9.17
CA LEU A 76 5.00 3.92 9.34
C LEU A 76 5.39 3.58 10.77
N GLU A 77 4.80 4.23 11.78
CA GLU A 77 5.00 3.93 13.20
C GLU A 77 4.71 2.45 13.49
N THR A 78 3.59 1.95 12.97
CA THR A 78 3.21 0.53 13.09
C THR A 78 4.26 -0.40 12.48
N LEU A 79 4.79 -0.07 11.30
CA LEU A 79 5.80 -0.89 10.62
C LEU A 79 7.14 -0.85 11.34
N LEU A 80 7.60 0.33 11.77
CA LEU A 80 8.84 0.48 12.52
C LEU A 80 8.81 -0.31 13.83
N GLN A 81 7.69 -0.28 14.55
CA GLN A 81 7.49 -1.10 15.74
C GLN A 81 7.46 -2.59 15.43
N ARG A 82 6.64 -3.00 14.45
CA ARG A 82 6.49 -4.41 14.08
C ARG A 82 7.81 -5.07 13.70
N HIS A 83 8.69 -4.33 13.03
CA HIS A 83 9.99 -4.81 12.57
C HIS A 83 11.16 -4.48 13.53
N GLY A 84 10.85 -3.98 14.73
CA GLY A 84 11.82 -3.77 15.80
C GLY A 84 12.79 -2.59 15.60
N PHE A 85 12.48 -1.67 14.70
CA PHE A 85 13.29 -0.47 14.49
C PHE A 85 13.09 0.57 15.60
N VAL A 86 11.88 0.62 16.18
CA VAL A 86 11.52 1.56 17.25
C VAL A 86 10.61 0.84 18.23
N SER A 87 10.79 1.05 19.53
CA SER A 87 9.89 0.50 20.56
C SER A 87 8.67 1.40 20.82
N GLY A 88 7.65 0.86 21.49
CA GLY A 88 6.51 1.65 21.97
C GLY A 88 6.92 2.79 22.92
N ALA A 89 7.91 2.53 23.78
CA ALA A 89 8.42 3.53 24.71
C ALA A 89 9.18 4.66 24.00
N GLU A 90 9.92 4.35 22.92
CA GLU A 90 10.62 5.33 22.11
C GLU A 90 9.68 6.26 21.35
N LEU A 91 8.60 5.71 20.77
CA LEU A 91 7.56 6.55 20.14
C LEU A 91 6.87 7.46 21.16
N ALA A 92 6.55 6.95 22.35
CA ALA A 92 5.90 7.74 23.39
C ALA A 92 6.81 8.85 23.96
N GLN A 93 8.11 8.59 24.09
CA GLN A 93 9.06 9.56 24.65
C GLN A 93 9.73 10.45 23.61
N GLY A 94 9.62 10.13 22.31
CA GLY A 94 10.24 10.88 21.22
C GLY A 94 11.77 10.84 21.23
N ARG A 95 12.39 9.83 21.85
CA ARG A 95 13.84 9.66 21.93
C ARG A 95 14.23 8.19 21.91
N MET A 96 15.42 7.90 21.38
CA MET A 96 16.00 6.57 21.42
C MET A 96 16.30 6.15 22.86
N LEU A 97 15.91 4.92 23.20
CA LEU A 97 16.12 4.28 24.50
C LEU A 97 17.02 3.06 24.36
N GLU A 98 16.89 2.34 23.25
CA GLU A 98 17.63 1.13 22.97
C GLU A 98 18.04 1.07 21.51
N LYS A 99 18.96 0.16 21.18
CA LYS A 99 19.38 -0.02 19.79
C LYS A 99 18.39 -0.96 19.09
N GLY A 100 17.62 -0.42 18.15
CA GLY A 100 16.71 -1.20 17.31
C GLY A 100 17.41 -2.07 16.26
N THR A 101 16.60 -2.78 15.47
CA THR A 101 17.05 -3.58 14.31
C THR A 101 17.91 -2.74 13.36
N PRO A 102 19.11 -3.22 12.96
CA PRO A 102 19.90 -2.50 11.96
C PRO A 102 19.23 -2.59 10.58
N PRO A 103 19.10 -1.48 9.84
CA PRO A 103 18.51 -1.52 8.50
C PRO A 103 19.44 -2.25 7.52
N LYS A 104 18.87 -3.01 6.58
CA LYS A 104 19.65 -3.69 5.53
C LYS A 104 20.33 -2.69 4.59
N ARG A 105 19.69 -1.54 4.39
CA ARG A 105 20.16 -0.44 3.56
C ARG A 105 19.68 0.88 4.12
N VAL A 106 20.53 1.90 4.03
CA VAL A 106 20.20 3.29 4.35
C VAL A 106 20.14 4.08 3.06
N LEU A 107 19.09 4.89 2.89
CA LEU A 107 18.97 5.82 1.77
C LEU A 107 19.68 7.13 2.11
N THR A 108 20.86 7.37 1.55
CA THR A 108 21.54 8.67 1.70
C THR A 108 20.98 9.69 0.71
N ALA A 109 21.21 10.98 0.97
CA ALA A 109 20.69 12.07 0.14
C ALA A 109 21.14 11.96 -1.33
N GLU A 110 22.39 11.57 -1.56
CA GLU A 110 22.99 11.43 -2.90
C GLU A 110 22.34 10.29 -3.70
N MET A 111 21.78 9.29 -3.01
CA MET A 111 21.14 8.14 -3.65
C MET A 111 19.70 8.45 -4.10
N VAL A 112 19.05 9.47 -3.52
CA VAL A 112 17.62 9.74 -3.72
C VAL A 112 17.25 9.90 -5.19
N PRO A 113 17.91 10.75 -6.01
CA PRO A 113 17.50 10.95 -7.40
C PRO A 113 17.51 9.65 -8.21
N ALA A 114 18.56 8.85 -8.08
CA ALA A 114 18.72 7.60 -8.82
C ALA A 114 17.74 6.50 -8.35
N VAL A 115 17.44 6.45 -7.05
CA VAL A 115 16.46 5.50 -6.50
C VAL A 115 15.05 5.84 -6.97
N LEU A 116 14.66 7.12 -6.91
CA LEU A 116 13.34 7.56 -7.36
C LEU A 116 13.17 7.37 -8.87
N ALA A 117 14.19 7.69 -9.68
CA ALA A 117 14.14 7.50 -11.12
C ALA A 117 14.00 6.02 -11.54
N ARG A 118 14.57 5.10 -10.76
CA ARG A 118 14.47 3.65 -11.01
C ARG A 118 13.08 3.09 -10.70
N GLY A 119 12.39 3.67 -9.72
CA GLY A 119 11.11 3.17 -9.23
C GLY A 119 11.19 1.79 -8.54
N GLY A 120 10.02 1.15 -8.39
CA GLY A 120 9.86 -0.17 -7.78
C GLY A 120 9.08 -1.10 -8.70
N PRO A 121 9.73 -1.74 -9.69
CA PRO A 121 9.06 -2.64 -10.62
C PRO A 121 8.46 -3.85 -9.89
N CYS A 122 7.16 -4.09 -10.13
CA CYS A 122 6.41 -5.21 -9.57
C CYS A 122 6.05 -6.28 -10.61
N ASP A 123 6.44 -6.08 -11.87
CA ASP A 123 6.37 -7.12 -12.90
C ASP A 123 7.35 -8.25 -12.59
N ARG A 124 6.93 -9.48 -12.89
CA ARG A 124 7.72 -10.69 -12.65
C ARG A 124 7.50 -11.67 -13.79
N PRO A 125 8.55 -12.40 -14.22
CA PRO A 125 8.36 -13.48 -15.18
C PRO A 125 7.52 -14.60 -14.58
N LEU A 126 6.74 -15.28 -15.42
CA LEU A 126 5.96 -16.45 -15.04
C LEU A 126 5.94 -17.43 -16.21
N ASP A 127 6.31 -18.69 -15.96
CA ASP A 127 6.45 -19.70 -17.01
C ASP A 127 5.11 -20.34 -17.43
N THR A 128 4.04 -20.08 -16.67
CA THR A 128 2.70 -20.60 -16.96
C THR A 128 1.94 -19.65 -17.88
N ALA A 129 1.18 -20.16 -18.86
CA ALA A 129 0.32 -19.33 -19.69
C ALA A 129 -0.81 -18.63 -18.89
N PRO A 130 -1.29 -17.45 -19.35
CA PRO A 130 -2.45 -16.81 -18.73
C PRO A 130 -3.68 -17.70 -18.84
N ARG A 131 -4.44 -17.81 -17.74
CA ARG A 131 -5.65 -18.63 -17.67
C ARG A 131 -6.80 -18.09 -18.51
N PHE A 132 -6.87 -16.76 -18.67
CA PHE A 132 -7.91 -16.08 -19.43
C PHE A 132 -7.28 -15.28 -20.58
N ALA A 133 -8.05 -15.08 -21.63
CA ALA A 133 -7.70 -14.22 -22.77
C ALA A 133 -8.62 -12.99 -22.81
N ALA A 134 -8.24 -11.97 -23.58
CA ALA A 134 -9.11 -10.84 -23.90
C ALA A 134 -10.46 -11.33 -24.47
N GLY A 135 -11.56 -10.69 -24.08
CA GLY A 135 -12.93 -11.08 -24.42
C GLY A 135 -13.53 -12.20 -23.56
N ALA A 136 -12.74 -12.85 -22.69
CA ALA A 136 -13.27 -13.89 -21.82
C ALA A 136 -14.22 -13.31 -20.76
N HIS A 137 -15.38 -13.96 -20.58
CA HIS A 137 -16.27 -13.65 -19.48
C HIS A 137 -15.75 -14.29 -18.20
N VAL A 138 -15.62 -13.49 -17.15
CA VAL A 138 -15.11 -13.93 -15.85
C VAL A 138 -16.08 -13.49 -14.75
N ARG A 139 -16.07 -14.24 -13.65
CA ARG A 139 -16.73 -13.85 -12.41
C ARG A 139 -15.67 -13.67 -11.34
N THR A 140 -15.63 -12.50 -10.72
CA THR A 140 -14.73 -12.26 -9.60
C THR A 140 -15.13 -13.12 -8.40
N ARG A 141 -14.15 -13.49 -7.58
CA ARG A 141 -14.41 -14.26 -6.36
C ARG A 141 -15.31 -13.45 -5.42
N ASN A 142 -16.26 -14.12 -4.77
CA ASN A 142 -16.99 -13.56 -3.63
C ASN A 142 -16.35 -14.06 -2.34
N PHE A 143 -15.49 -13.24 -1.73
CA PHE A 143 -14.72 -13.58 -0.54
C PHE A 143 -14.49 -12.34 0.33
N ASN A 144 -14.27 -12.55 1.64
CA ASN A 144 -14.14 -11.48 2.63
C ASN A 144 -12.92 -11.74 3.52
N PRO A 145 -11.69 -11.67 2.99
CA PRO A 145 -10.50 -11.93 3.79
C PRO A 145 -10.34 -10.82 4.83
N ALA A 146 -9.91 -11.19 6.05
CA ALA A 146 -9.49 -10.21 7.06
C ALA A 146 -8.18 -9.50 6.67
N THR A 147 -7.39 -10.12 5.79
CA THR A 147 -6.06 -9.70 5.33
C THR A 147 -6.10 -8.75 4.14
N HIS A 148 -4.96 -8.17 3.75
CA HIS A 148 -4.80 -7.37 2.52
C HIS A 148 -5.35 -8.10 1.28
N THR A 149 -6.06 -7.36 0.43
CA THR A 149 -6.49 -7.83 -0.90
C THR A 149 -6.78 -6.62 -1.80
N ARG A 150 -6.70 -6.81 -3.12
CA ARG A 150 -6.95 -5.75 -4.11
C ARG A 150 -8.32 -5.83 -4.78
N LEU A 151 -9.17 -6.80 -4.45
CA LEU A 151 -10.52 -6.87 -4.99
C LEU A 151 -11.49 -6.02 -4.13
N PRO A 152 -11.92 -4.83 -4.62
CA PRO A 152 -12.82 -3.96 -3.88
C PRO A 152 -14.19 -4.61 -3.70
N ARG A 153 -14.90 -4.27 -2.62
CA ARG A 153 -16.19 -4.87 -2.27
C ARG A 153 -17.22 -4.78 -3.40
N TYR A 154 -17.32 -3.64 -4.06
CA TYR A 154 -18.33 -3.43 -5.11
C TYR A 154 -18.15 -4.37 -6.31
N ALA A 155 -16.93 -4.85 -6.56
CA ALA A 155 -16.60 -5.71 -7.69
C ALA A 155 -16.72 -7.21 -7.35
N ARG A 156 -17.02 -7.61 -6.11
CA ARG A 156 -17.08 -9.03 -5.69
C ARG A 156 -18.31 -9.75 -6.24
N GLY A 157 -18.09 -10.96 -6.75
CA GLY A 157 -19.15 -11.79 -7.33
C GLY A 157 -19.75 -11.28 -8.65
N LYS A 158 -19.22 -10.17 -9.19
CA LYS A 158 -19.67 -9.55 -10.43
C LYS A 158 -19.12 -10.30 -11.64
N ILE A 159 -19.91 -10.32 -12.70
CA ILE A 159 -19.49 -10.83 -14.01
C ILE A 159 -18.97 -9.64 -14.81
N GLY A 160 -17.84 -9.83 -15.48
CA GLY A 160 -17.27 -8.85 -16.38
C GLY A 160 -16.53 -9.53 -17.53
N VAL A 161 -15.95 -8.72 -18.40
CA VAL A 161 -15.19 -9.18 -19.57
C VAL A 161 -13.73 -8.77 -19.40
N VAL A 162 -12.81 -9.71 -19.60
CA VAL A 162 -11.37 -9.43 -19.63
C VAL A 162 -11.08 -8.53 -20.83
N GLU A 163 -10.54 -7.34 -20.58
CA GLU A 163 -10.16 -6.42 -21.65
C GLU A 163 -8.84 -6.84 -22.29
N THR A 164 -7.85 -7.16 -21.47
CA THR A 164 -6.51 -7.54 -21.91
C THR A 164 -5.80 -8.44 -20.89
N VAL A 165 -4.68 -9.04 -21.31
CA VAL A 165 -3.74 -9.72 -20.42
C VAL A 165 -2.55 -8.78 -20.21
N GLN A 166 -2.45 -8.17 -19.02
CA GLN A 166 -1.46 -7.12 -18.76
C GLN A 166 -0.04 -7.67 -18.57
N GLY A 167 0.09 -8.90 -18.06
CA GLY A 167 1.35 -9.49 -17.64
C GLY A 167 1.24 -10.17 -16.27
N ALA A 168 2.36 -10.65 -15.73
CA ALA A 168 2.44 -11.22 -14.39
C ALA A 168 3.14 -10.25 -13.42
N PHE A 169 2.58 -10.13 -12.22
CA PHE A 169 3.02 -9.18 -11.21
C PHE A 169 3.00 -9.83 -9.82
N VAL A 170 3.76 -9.27 -8.89
CA VAL A 170 3.72 -9.63 -7.45
C VAL A 170 2.26 -9.67 -6.96
N PHE A 171 1.89 -10.72 -6.23
CA PHE A 171 0.54 -10.91 -5.70
C PHE A 171 0.38 -10.27 -4.32
N PRO A 172 -0.41 -9.18 -4.21
CA PRO A 172 -0.44 -8.39 -2.98
C PRO A 172 -0.98 -9.15 -1.76
N ASP A 173 -1.96 -10.05 -1.96
CA ASP A 173 -2.58 -10.83 -0.89
C ASP A 173 -1.57 -11.72 -0.13
N ASP A 174 -0.48 -12.15 -0.79
CA ASP A 174 0.62 -12.91 -0.17
C ASP A 174 1.80 -12.00 0.23
N SER A 175 2.18 -11.07 -0.65
CA SER A 175 3.28 -10.11 -0.45
C SER A 175 3.12 -9.27 0.82
N ALA A 176 1.89 -8.89 1.17
CA ALA A 176 1.60 -8.10 2.37
C ALA A 176 1.80 -8.87 3.68
N HIS A 177 1.94 -10.19 3.64
CA HIS A 177 1.97 -11.08 4.82
C HIS A 177 3.23 -11.94 4.87
N GLY A 178 4.29 -11.55 4.17
CA GLY A 178 5.58 -12.25 4.20
C GLY A 178 5.56 -13.66 3.58
N LYS A 179 4.55 -13.97 2.75
CA LYS A 179 4.43 -15.28 2.08
C LYS A 179 5.19 -15.37 0.75
N GLY A 180 6.02 -14.37 0.46
CA GLY A 180 6.72 -14.22 -0.82
C GLY A 180 5.89 -13.48 -1.86
N GLU A 181 6.48 -13.31 -3.04
CA GLU A 181 5.90 -12.48 -4.11
C GLU A 181 4.79 -13.18 -4.89
N ASN A 182 4.79 -14.52 -4.93
CA ASN A 182 3.83 -15.39 -5.61
C ASN A 182 3.22 -14.77 -6.90
N PRO A 183 3.99 -14.52 -7.97
CA PRO A 183 3.51 -13.69 -9.06
C PRO A 183 2.27 -14.27 -9.75
N GLN A 184 1.30 -13.42 -10.08
CA GLN A 184 0.04 -13.79 -10.71
C GLN A 184 -0.21 -12.96 -11.96
N TRP A 185 -0.92 -13.54 -12.93
CA TRP A 185 -1.42 -12.82 -14.09
C TRP A 185 -2.43 -11.74 -13.69
N ILE A 186 -2.26 -10.53 -14.23
CA ILE A 186 -3.16 -9.39 -14.04
C ILE A 186 -4.01 -9.18 -15.28
N TYR A 187 -5.30 -8.99 -15.03
CA TYR A 187 -6.33 -8.80 -16.05
C TYR A 187 -7.13 -7.54 -15.70
N PRO A 188 -7.10 -6.49 -16.53
CA PRO A 188 -8.15 -5.48 -16.53
C PRO A 188 -9.48 -6.11 -16.92
N VAL A 189 -10.53 -5.84 -16.13
CA VAL A 189 -11.88 -6.40 -16.33
C VAL A 189 -12.89 -5.26 -16.39
N VAL A 190 -13.71 -5.27 -17.43
CA VAL A 190 -14.82 -4.34 -17.63
C VAL A 190 -16.08 -4.95 -17.03
N PHE A 191 -16.79 -4.19 -16.18
CA PHE A 191 -18.03 -4.58 -15.50
C PHE A 191 -19.21 -3.75 -15.98
#